data_AF-A0A3M2LLI3-F1
#
_entry.id   AF-A0A3M2LLI3-F1
#
_cell.length_a   1.000
_cell.length_b   1.000
_cell.length_c   1.000
_cell.angle_alpha   90.00
_cell.angle_beta   90.00
_cell.angle_gamma   90.00
#
_symmetry.space_group_name_H-M   'P 1'
#
loop_
_entity.id
_entity.type
_entity.pdbx_description
1 polymer ?
#
loop_
_entity_poly.entity_id
_entity_poly.type
_entity_poly.pdbx_seq_one_letter_code
_entity_poly.pdbx_strand_id
1 'polypeptide(L)'
;MADDVYMFGEGPIELNAGQRRETLTVQNTGDRAVQIGSHFHFFEVNRALRFDREQAIGMRLDIPAGTAVRFEAGDTKQVTLVEYGGGLRIVGFGGLLDGSCRSGEARREALIRMRERGYLDEPVTGPARSGRAAGGLAKKSAAKKTAPAKKTAKAAKPAKAAKPAKAAKAVKTAKAAKAGKKTAKKAATSRARKG
;
A
#
# COMPACT_ATOMS: atom_id res chain seq x y z
N MET A 1 -32.91 32.14 -2.31
CA MET A 1 -31.87 31.15 -1.97
C MET A 1 -31.09 30.94 -3.25
N ALA A 2 -29.78 31.19 -3.26
CA ALA A 2 -28.97 30.87 -4.42
C ALA A 2 -28.76 29.35 -4.40
N ASP A 3 -29.17 28.67 -5.46
CA ASP A 3 -28.88 27.25 -5.62
C ASP A 3 -27.37 27.10 -5.78
N ASP A 4 -26.73 26.28 -4.94
CA ASP A 4 -25.31 25.99 -5.06
C ASP A 4 -25.07 25.22 -6.36
N VAL A 5 -24.60 25.91 -7.40
CA VAL A 5 -24.28 25.31 -8.70
C VAL A 5 -22.85 24.79 -8.69
N TYR A 6 -22.68 23.47 -8.79
CA TYR A 6 -21.38 22.85 -9.02
C TYR A 6 -21.03 22.83 -10.51
N MET A 7 -19.85 23.33 -10.86
CA MET A 7 -19.26 23.20 -12.19
C MET A 7 -18.16 22.13 -12.15
N PHE A 8 -18.35 21.03 -12.89
CA PHE A 8 -17.39 19.92 -12.94
C PHE A 8 -16.43 20.08 -14.13
N GLY A 9 -15.19 19.60 -13.96
CA GLY A 9 -14.27 19.41 -15.08
C GLY A 9 -14.66 18.21 -15.95
N GLU A 10 -14.21 18.20 -17.20
CA GLU A 10 -14.44 17.10 -18.12
C GLU A 10 -13.49 15.92 -17.86
N GLY A 11 -13.96 14.71 -18.12
CA GLY A 11 -13.16 13.49 -18.11
C GLY A 11 -13.27 12.66 -16.82
N PRO A 12 -12.87 11.37 -16.89
CA PRO A 12 -12.92 10.46 -15.75
C PRO A 12 -11.81 10.76 -14.73
N ILE A 13 -12.08 10.46 -13.46
CA ILE A 13 -11.08 10.51 -12.38
C ILE A 13 -10.49 9.12 -12.19
N GLU A 14 -9.18 8.96 -12.40
CA GLU A 14 -8.49 7.70 -12.10
C GLU A 14 -8.38 7.49 -10.59
N LEU A 15 -8.78 6.32 -10.13
CA LEU A 15 -8.67 5.92 -8.72
C LEU A 15 -7.38 5.12 -8.49
N ASN A 16 -6.77 5.35 -7.32
CA ASN A 16 -5.66 4.54 -6.81
C ASN A 16 -4.45 4.42 -7.77
N ALA A 17 -4.18 5.49 -8.53
CA ALA A 17 -3.12 5.52 -9.53
C ALA A 17 -1.74 5.10 -8.96
N GLY A 18 -1.02 4.26 -9.72
CA GLY A 18 0.32 3.79 -9.37
C GLY A 18 0.40 2.76 -8.24
N GLN A 19 -0.72 2.28 -7.70
CA GLN A 19 -0.72 1.24 -6.69
C GLN A 19 -0.68 -0.16 -7.31
N ARG A 20 -0.07 -1.12 -6.61
CA ARG A 20 -0.07 -2.53 -7.02
C ARG A 20 -1.52 -3.05 -7.01
N ARG A 21 -1.91 -3.73 -8.08
CA ARG A 21 -3.21 -4.38 -8.24
C ARG A 21 -3.06 -5.88 -8.40
N GLU A 22 -4.03 -6.62 -7.88
CA GLU A 22 -4.18 -8.06 -8.09
C GLU A 22 -5.63 -8.36 -8.42
N THR A 23 -5.89 -9.34 -9.28
CA THR A 23 -7.25 -9.75 -9.61
C THR A 23 -7.46 -11.18 -9.13
N LEU A 24 -8.47 -11.37 -8.28
CA LEU A 24 -8.78 -12.66 -7.66
C LEU A 24 -10.21 -13.08 -8.01
N THR A 25 -10.39 -14.39 -8.21
CA THR A 25 -11.71 -15.01 -8.28
C THR A 25 -12.14 -15.36 -6.86
N VAL A 26 -13.31 -14.89 -6.45
CA VAL A 26 -13.84 -15.03 -5.09
C VAL A 26 -15.19 -15.69 -5.17
N GLN A 27 -15.34 -16.80 -4.45
CA GLN A 27 -16.59 -17.54 -4.35
C GLN A 27 -17.16 -17.44 -2.94
N ASN A 28 -18.45 -17.15 -2.83
CA ASN A 28 -19.18 -17.27 -1.57
C ASN A 28 -19.76 -18.67 -1.43
N THR A 29 -19.15 -19.49 -0.57
CA THR A 29 -19.65 -20.86 -0.31
C THR A 29 -20.66 -20.90 0.84
N GLY A 30 -21.00 -19.75 1.41
CA GLY A 30 -22.01 -19.63 2.46
C GLY A 30 -23.43 -19.65 1.91
N ASP A 31 -24.38 -19.77 2.84
CA ASP A 31 -25.83 -19.74 2.61
C ASP A 31 -26.41 -18.31 2.69
N ARG A 32 -25.58 -17.30 3.00
CA ARG A 32 -25.98 -15.91 3.19
C ARG A 32 -25.17 -14.98 2.29
N ALA A 33 -25.79 -13.87 1.93
CA ALA A 33 -25.10 -12.81 1.20
C ALA A 33 -24.04 -12.13 2.06
N VAL A 34 -22.93 -11.72 1.42
CA VAL A 34 -21.80 -11.03 2.05
C VAL A 34 -21.52 -9.74 1.28
N GLN A 35 -21.37 -8.63 2.00
CA GLN A 35 -21.02 -7.33 1.41
C GLN A 35 -19.71 -6.83 2.01
N ILE A 36 -18.78 -6.43 1.14
CA ILE A 36 -17.41 -6.07 1.52
C ILE A 36 -17.14 -4.63 1.08
N GLY A 37 -16.79 -3.76 2.02
CA GLY A 37 -16.50 -2.36 1.75
C GLY A 37 -15.13 -2.12 1.11
N SER A 38 -15.00 -0.99 0.42
CA SER A 38 -13.78 -0.52 -0.29
C SER A 38 -12.48 -0.54 0.52
N HIS A 39 -12.54 -0.33 1.83
CA HIS A 39 -11.37 -0.20 2.72
C HIS A 39 -11.25 -1.33 3.75
N PHE A 40 -11.98 -2.42 3.56
CA PHE A 40 -11.83 -3.61 4.39
C PHE A 40 -10.59 -4.42 3.97
N HIS A 41 -9.84 -4.96 4.94
CA HIS A 41 -8.66 -5.77 4.63
C HIS A 41 -9.10 -7.09 4.01
N PHE A 42 -8.84 -7.25 2.71
CA PHE A 42 -9.48 -8.30 1.93
C PHE A 42 -9.09 -9.70 2.39
N PHE A 43 -7.87 -9.88 2.93
CA PHE A 43 -7.43 -11.11 3.59
C PHE A 43 -8.34 -11.57 4.75
N GLU A 44 -8.98 -10.64 5.45
CA GLU A 44 -9.73 -10.89 6.70
C GLU A 44 -11.24 -10.90 6.49
N VAL A 45 -11.71 -10.90 5.23
CA VAL A 45 -13.15 -10.97 4.92
C VAL A 45 -13.73 -12.31 5.36
N ASN A 46 -15.07 -12.37 5.40
CA ASN A 46 -15.85 -13.52 5.88
C ASN A 46 -15.22 -14.87 5.50
N ARG A 47 -15.15 -15.78 6.49
CA ARG A 47 -14.56 -17.12 6.41
C ARG A 47 -15.17 -17.99 5.31
N ALA A 48 -16.45 -17.77 5.02
CA ALA A 48 -17.18 -18.49 3.97
C ALA A 48 -16.80 -18.08 2.54
N LEU A 49 -16.00 -17.02 2.37
CA LEU A 49 -15.47 -16.65 1.06
C LEU A 49 -14.20 -17.45 0.78
N ARG A 50 -14.20 -18.18 -0.33
CA ARG A 50 -13.08 -18.97 -0.84
C ARG A 50 -12.38 -18.22 -1.96
N PHE A 51 -11.08 -18.00 -1.79
CA PHE A 51 -10.16 -17.36 -2.75
C PHE A 51 -8.72 -17.53 -2.23
N ASP A 52 -7.73 -17.11 -3.02
CA ASP A 52 -6.33 -17.06 -2.60
C ASP A 52 -6.10 -15.95 -1.57
N ARG A 53 -6.07 -16.32 -0.29
CA ARG A 53 -5.96 -15.35 0.81
C ARG A 53 -4.56 -14.78 0.92
N GLU A 54 -3.52 -15.56 0.63
CA GLU A 54 -2.15 -15.09 0.75
C GLU A 54 -1.87 -13.87 -0.16
N GLN A 55 -2.43 -13.89 -1.38
CA GLN A 55 -2.33 -12.76 -2.31
C GLN A 55 -3.06 -11.49 -1.83
N ALA A 56 -4.10 -11.65 -1.01
CA ALA A 56 -4.91 -10.56 -0.47
C ALA A 56 -4.30 -9.86 0.76
N ILE A 57 -3.17 -10.34 1.30
CA ILE A 57 -2.52 -9.71 2.46
C ILE A 57 -2.01 -8.31 2.09
N GLY A 58 -2.51 -7.31 2.82
CA GLY A 58 -2.19 -5.90 2.59
C GLY A 58 -2.96 -5.29 1.42
N MET A 59 -4.05 -5.92 0.98
CA MET A 59 -4.87 -5.48 -0.13
C MET A 59 -6.31 -5.13 0.31
N ARG A 60 -6.96 -4.25 -0.45
CA ARG A 60 -8.38 -3.86 -0.32
C ARG A 60 -9.04 -3.80 -1.71
N LEU A 61 -10.36 -3.68 -1.78
CA LEU A 61 -11.06 -3.57 -3.08
C LEU A 61 -10.67 -2.29 -3.82
N ASP A 62 -10.36 -2.43 -5.12
CA ASP A 62 -10.09 -1.31 -6.04
C ASP A 62 -11.39 -0.71 -6.58
N ILE A 63 -12.18 -0.12 -5.69
CA ILE A 63 -13.48 0.49 -5.98
C ILE A 63 -13.56 1.89 -5.37
N PRO A 64 -14.52 2.75 -5.78
CA PRO A 64 -14.69 4.06 -5.19
C PRO A 64 -14.85 4.01 -3.67
N ALA A 65 -14.24 4.97 -2.97
CA ALA A 65 -14.31 5.03 -1.52
C ALA A 65 -15.76 5.11 -1.02
N GLY A 66 -16.08 4.39 0.06
CA GLY A 66 -17.43 4.29 0.60
C GLY A 66 -18.36 3.29 -0.09
N THR A 67 -17.97 2.74 -1.25
CA THR A 67 -18.75 1.68 -1.93
C THR A 67 -18.38 0.29 -1.44
N ALA A 68 -19.13 -0.73 -1.89
CA ALA A 68 -18.96 -2.12 -1.51
C ALA A 68 -19.28 -3.08 -2.67
N VAL A 69 -18.68 -4.27 -2.64
CA VAL A 69 -19.04 -5.39 -3.52
C VAL A 69 -19.89 -6.38 -2.74
N ARG A 70 -20.99 -6.82 -3.36
CA ARG A 70 -21.92 -7.81 -2.80
C ARG A 70 -21.76 -9.16 -3.52
N PHE A 71 -21.70 -10.21 -2.71
CA PHE A 71 -21.70 -11.61 -3.11
C PHE A 71 -22.98 -12.25 -2.60
N GLU A 72 -23.80 -12.80 -3.49
CA GLU A 72 -24.94 -13.63 -3.07
C GLU A 72 -24.45 -15.00 -2.59
N ALA A 73 -25.34 -15.81 -2.00
CA ALA A 73 -25.01 -17.19 -1.63
C ALA A 73 -24.68 -18.02 -2.90
N GLY A 74 -23.54 -18.72 -2.91
CA GLY A 74 -23.07 -19.50 -4.06
C GLY A 74 -22.42 -18.69 -5.19
N ASP A 75 -22.43 -17.36 -5.10
CA ASP A 75 -21.95 -16.46 -6.14
C ASP A 75 -20.41 -16.53 -6.30
N THR A 76 -19.94 -16.46 -7.54
CA THR A 76 -18.51 -16.39 -7.87
C THR A 76 -18.25 -15.16 -8.71
N LYS A 77 -17.40 -14.25 -8.22
CA LYS A 77 -17.05 -13.02 -8.92
C LYS A 77 -15.56 -12.80 -8.96
N GLN A 78 -15.10 -12.22 -10.05
CA GLN A 78 -13.75 -11.69 -10.15
C GLN A 78 -13.73 -10.28 -9.56
N VAL A 79 -12.77 -10.00 -8.67
CA VAL A 79 -12.59 -8.68 -8.05
C VAL A 79 -11.14 -8.22 -8.21
N THR A 80 -10.97 -6.93 -8.43
CA THR A 80 -9.65 -6.28 -8.43
C THR A 80 -9.39 -5.70 -7.06
N LEU A 81 -8.21 -6.02 -6.53
CA LEU A 81 -7.70 -5.51 -5.28
C LEU A 81 -6.56 -4.54 -5.55
N VAL A 82 -6.35 -3.62 -4.62
CA VAL A 82 -5.27 -2.66 -4.60
C VAL A 82 -4.55 -2.66 -3.26
N GLU A 83 -3.23 -2.46 -3.26
CA GLU A 83 -2.43 -2.42 -2.04
C GLU A 83 -2.80 -1.23 -1.16
N TYR A 84 -2.83 -1.43 0.16
CA TYR A 84 -2.99 -0.33 1.10
C TYR A 84 -1.85 0.70 0.96
N GLY A 85 -2.21 1.98 1.04
CA GLY A 85 -1.22 3.06 1.15
C GLY A 85 -0.61 3.18 2.55
N GLY A 86 0.22 4.21 2.72
CA GLY A 86 0.77 4.60 4.03
C GLY A 86 1.74 3.57 4.63
N GLY A 87 1.63 3.36 5.95
CA GLY A 87 2.57 2.53 6.72
C GLY A 87 2.37 1.01 6.58
N LEU A 88 1.34 0.56 5.83
CA LEU A 88 0.99 -0.86 5.69
C LEU A 88 0.83 -1.59 7.04
N ARG A 89 0.30 -0.89 8.05
CA ARG A 89 -0.03 -1.45 9.37
C ARG A 89 -1.54 -1.59 9.48
N ILE A 90 -1.99 -2.82 9.68
CA ILE A 90 -3.42 -3.19 9.67
C ILE A 90 -3.75 -3.76 11.05
N VAL A 91 -4.82 -3.26 11.66
CA VAL A 91 -5.27 -3.63 13.02
C VAL A 91 -6.80 -3.69 13.04
N GLY A 92 -7.37 -4.63 13.80
CA GLY A 92 -8.81 -4.79 13.91
C GLY A 92 -9.33 -5.87 12.96
N PHE A 93 -10.30 -5.54 12.09
CA PHE A 93 -10.89 -6.45 11.10
C PHE A 93 -11.26 -7.83 11.68
N GLY A 94 -10.65 -8.91 11.19
CA GLY A 94 -10.83 -10.29 11.67
C GLY A 94 -9.80 -10.71 12.72
N GLY A 95 -8.95 -9.78 13.17
CA GLY A 95 -7.86 -9.98 14.12
C GLY A 95 -6.85 -11.03 13.65
N LEU A 96 -6.63 -11.15 12.33
CA LEU A 96 -5.68 -12.11 11.79
C LEU A 96 -4.27 -11.51 11.74
N LEU A 97 -4.12 -10.32 11.13
CA LEU A 97 -2.81 -9.73 10.91
C LEU A 97 -2.30 -8.91 12.10
N ASP A 98 -3.12 -7.98 12.62
CA ASP A 98 -2.80 -7.09 13.76
C ASP A 98 -1.34 -6.58 13.80
N GLY A 99 -0.84 -6.12 12.65
CA GLY A 99 0.59 -5.90 12.46
C GLY A 99 0.93 -5.22 11.14
N SER A 100 2.23 -5.19 10.84
CA SER A 100 2.72 -4.66 9.57
C SER A 100 2.72 -5.73 8.49
N CYS A 101 2.14 -5.44 7.33
CA CYS A 101 2.19 -6.31 6.15
C CYS A 101 3.62 -6.49 5.62
N ARG A 102 4.56 -5.62 6.02
CA ARG A 102 5.97 -5.69 5.61
C ARG A 102 6.77 -6.70 6.43
N SER A 103 6.30 -7.05 7.63
CA SER A 103 6.93 -8.04 8.50
C SER A 103 6.61 -9.45 8.01
N GLY A 104 7.65 -10.23 7.72
CA GLY A 104 7.48 -11.64 7.34
C GLY A 104 6.90 -12.49 8.48
N GLU A 105 7.23 -12.17 9.73
CA GLU A 105 6.71 -12.88 10.91
C GLU A 105 5.22 -12.63 11.09
N ALA A 106 4.78 -11.36 11.03
CA ALA A 106 3.36 -11.02 11.13
C ALA A 106 2.53 -11.68 10.03
N ARG A 107 3.06 -11.74 8.80
CA ARG A 107 2.41 -12.44 7.68
C ARG A 107 2.24 -13.94 7.95
N ARG A 108 3.29 -14.61 8.45
CA ARG A 108 3.25 -16.04 8.78
C ARG A 108 2.26 -16.33 9.91
N GLU A 109 2.29 -15.54 10.97
CA GLU A 109 1.33 -15.67 12.08
C GLU A 109 -0.11 -15.48 11.60
N ALA A 110 -0.35 -14.51 10.71
CA ALA A 110 -1.67 -14.26 10.15
C ALA A 110 -2.20 -15.48 9.36
N LEU A 111 -1.36 -16.13 8.56
CA LEU A 111 -1.71 -17.35 7.82
C LEU A 111 -1.99 -18.54 8.76
N ILE A 112 -1.24 -18.67 9.85
CA ILE A 112 -1.50 -19.71 10.87
C ILE A 112 -2.88 -19.47 11.51
N ARG A 113 -3.13 -18.25 12.01
CA ARG A 113 -4.42 -17.88 12.62
C ARG A 113 -5.60 -18.03 11.65
N MET A 114 -5.38 -17.71 10.38
CA MET A 114 -6.38 -17.90 9.31
C MET A 114 -6.82 -19.37 9.24
N ARG A 115 -5.85 -20.28 9.18
CA ARG A 115 -6.10 -21.74 9.10
C ARG A 115 -6.77 -22.25 10.37
N GLU A 116 -6.24 -21.87 11.54
CA GLU A 116 -6.80 -22.27 12.85
C GLU A 116 -8.26 -21.80 13.03
N ARG A 117 -8.59 -20.62 12.53
CA ARG A 117 -9.94 -20.05 12.64
C ARG A 117 -10.88 -20.48 11.51
N GLY A 118 -10.43 -21.32 10.58
CA GLY A 118 -11.26 -21.92 9.52
C GLY A 118 -11.67 -20.94 8.43
N TYR A 119 -10.82 -19.98 8.06
CA TYR A 119 -11.04 -19.17 6.87
C TYR A 119 -10.75 -20.02 5.62
N LEU A 120 -11.69 -20.08 4.68
CA LEU A 120 -11.51 -20.82 3.44
C LEU A 120 -10.46 -20.17 2.55
N ASP A 121 -9.53 -20.96 2.05
CA ASP A 121 -8.42 -20.53 1.20
C ASP A 121 -8.30 -21.48 0.00
N GLU A 122 -7.97 -20.90 -1.15
CA GLU A 122 -7.73 -21.64 -2.39
C GLU A 122 -6.51 -21.04 -3.08
N PRO A 123 -5.30 -21.54 -2.76
CA PRO A 123 -4.07 -21.03 -3.37
C PRO A 123 -4.10 -21.33 -4.87
N VAL A 124 -3.83 -20.31 -5.69
CA VAL A 124 -3.77 -20.52 -7.14
C VAL A 124 -2.57 -21.41 -7.46
N THR A 125 -2.84 -22.63 -7.90
CA THR A 125 -1.81 -23.56 -8.40
C THR A 125 -1.43 -23.17 -9.83
N GLY A 126 -0.64 -22.11 -9.95
CA GLY A 126 -0.02 -21.64 -11.19
C GLY A 126 1.46 -21.30 -10.96
N PRO A 127 2.28 -21.14 -12.02
CA PRO A 127 3.68 -20.76 -11.83
C PRO A 127 3.73 -19.46 -11.04
N ALA A 128 4.51 -19.44 -9.95
CA ALA A 128 4.69 -18.28 -9.09
C ALA A 128 5.02 -17.03 -9.92
N ARG A 129 4.12 -16.05 -9.96
CA ARG A 129 4.30 -14.82 -10.75
C ARG A 129 4.72 -13.67 -9.85
N SER A 130 5.82 -13.04 -10.28
CA SER A 130 6.48 -11.83 -9.76
C SER A 130 6.37 -11.59 -8.25
N GLY A 131 7.34 -12.14 -7.52
CA GLY A 131 7.68 -11.65 -6.20
C GLY A 131 7.95 -10.14 -6.23
N ARG A 132 7.29 -9.43 -5.32
CA ARG A 132 7.68 -8.17 -4.67
C ARG A 132 8.91 -7.47 -5.28
N ALA A 133 8.71 -6.70 -6.35
CA ALA A 133 9.64 -5.64 -6.70
C ALA A 133 9.52 -4.55 -5.62
N ALA A 134 10.47 -4.53 -4.69
CA ALA A 134 10.68 -3.40 -3.81
C ALA A 134 10.78 -2.14 -4.68
N GLY A 135 9.84 -1.20 -4.49
CA GLY A 135 9.81 0.06 -5.22
C GLY A 135 11.16 0.76 -5.16
N GLY A 136 11.92 0.64 -6.24
CA GLY A 136 13.10 1.44 -6.49
C GLY A 136 12.67 2.85 -6.82
N LEU A 137 13.18 3.81 -6.04
CA LEU A 137 13.10 5.24 -6.32
C LEU A 137 13.47 5.50 -7.79
N ALA A 138 12.49 5.89 -8.60
CA ALA A 138 12.74 6.40 -9.93
C ALA A 138 13.55 7.69 -9.83
N LYS A 139 14.87 7.57 -10.03
CA LYS A 139 15.73 8.72 -10.30
C LYS A 139 15.31 9.34 -11.63
N LYS A 140 15.01 10.64 -11.59
CA LYS A 140 14.87 11.48 -12.79
C LYS A 140 16.16 11.39 -13.61
N SER A 141 16.06 10.85 -14.81
CA SER A 141 17.09 10.99 -15.84
C SER A 141 16.60 12.02 -16.86
N ALA A 142 17.32 13.14 -16.89
CA ALA A 142 17.22 14.19 -17.88
C ALA A 142 18.03 13.82 -19.15
N ALA A 143 17.67 14.49 -20.25
CA ALA A 143 18.27 14.48 -21.59
C ALA A 143 17.84 13.29 -22.48
N LYS A 144 17.52 13.45 -23.77
CA LYS A 144 18.07 14.39 -24.74
C LYS A 144 17.14 14.51 -25.96
N LYS A 145 16.97 15.75 -26.45
CA LYS A 145 16.33 16.11 -27.72
C LYS A 145 17.08 15.49 -28.92
N THR A 146 16.34 15.05 -29.93
CA THR A 146 16.79 15.04 -31.34
C THR A 146 15.62 15.43 -32.24
N ALA A 147 15.71 16.61 -32.83
CA ALA A 147 14.95 17.06 -33.99
C ALA A 147 15.85 16.97 -35.22
N PRO A 148 15.35 16.72 -36.44
CA PRO A 148 16.09 16.97 -37.67
C PRO A 148 15.78 18.37 -38.23
N ALA A 149 16.82 18.97 -38.81
CA ALA A 149 16.87 20.34 -39.31
C ALA A 149 16.45 20.47 -40.78
N LYS A 150 15.98 21.66 -41.20
CA LYS A 150 16.48 22.35 -42.42
C LYS A 150 16.05 23.83 -42.53
N LYS A 151 17.06 24.70 -42.75
CA LYS A 151 17.14 26.00 -43.48
C LYS A 151 16.11 27.10 -43.12
N THR A 152 16.48 28.34 -42.79
CA THR A 152 17.28 29.29 -43.60
C THR A 152 18.04 30.34 -42.76
N ALA A 153 19.05 30.95 -43.39
CA ALA A 153 20.01 31.93 -42.88
C ALA A 153 19.41 33.30 -42.45
N LYS A 154 20.13 34.03 -41.56
CA LYS A 154 20.83 35.30 -41.88
C LYS A 154 21.38 36.03 -40.63
N ALA A 155 22.69 36.29 -40.68
CA ALA A 155 23.48 37.44 -40.21
C ALA A 155 23.71 37.81 -38.72
N ALA A 156 24.99 38.14 -38.50
CA ALA A 156 25.59 39.17 -37.63
C ALA A 156 26.15 38.76 -36.24
N LYS A 157 27.45 39.05 -36.09
CA LYS A 157 28.41 38.94 -34.96
C LYS A 157 28.79 40.41 -34.56
N PRO A 158 29.71 40.69 -33.62
CA PRO A 158 30.18 40.00 -32.40
C PRO A 158 30.38 40.94 -31.16
N ALA A 159 30.98 40.37 -30.09
CA ALA A 159 31.77 40.97 -28.99
C ALA A 159 31.00 41.20 -27.67
N LYS A 160 31.55 40.99 -26.46
CA LYS A 160 32.94 41.02 -25.98
C LYS A 160 33.07 40.23 -24.63
N ALA A 161 34.32 39.99 -24.24
CA ALA A 161 34.83 39.15 -23.15
C ALA A 161 34.53 39.58 -21.70
N ALA A 162 34.61 38.63 -20.75
CA ALA A 162 35.56 38.63 -19.61
C ALA A 162 35.28 37.53 -18.55
N LYS A 163 36.36 36.96 -18.03
CA LYS A 163 36.57 36.15 -16.79
C LYS A 163 37.67 36.90 -16.00
N PRO A 164 38.15 36.51 -14.80
CA PRO A 164 37.69 35.52 -13.80
C PRO A 164 37.79 36.01 -12.32
N ALA A 165 37.51 35.14 -11.33
CA ALA A 165 38.39 34.76 -10.19
C ALA A 165 37.77 34.69 -8.76
N LYS A 166 38.04 33.54 -8.09
CA LYS A 166 38.43 33.30 -6.66
C LYS A 166 37.44 33.68 -5.52
N ALA A 167 37.34 33.03 -4.35
CA ALA A 167 38.03 31.90 -3.68
C ALA A 167 37.23 31.40 -2.43
N ALA A 168 37.60 30.18 -1.98
CA ALA A 168 37.62 29.52 -0.64
C ALA A 168 36.96 30.19 0.61
N LYS A 169 36.38 29.52 1.62
CA LYS A 169 36.82 28.41 2.54
C LYS A 169 35.56 27.86 3.27
N ALA A 170 35.39 26.54 3.51
CA ALA A 170 35.71 25.76 4.74
C ALA A 170 35.18 26.38 6.06
N VAL A 171 34.45 25.70 6.96
CA VAL A 171 34.88 24.60 7.85
C VAL A 171 33.68 23.96 8.61
N LYS A 172 33.75 22.61 8.74
CA LYS A 172 33.39 21.63 9.83
C LYS A 172 32.60 22.14 11.07
N THR A 173 31.70 21.37 11.72
CA THR A 173 31.87 20.09 12.47
C THR A 173 30.46 19.51 12.80
N ALA A 174 30.13 18.21 12.65
CA ALA A 174 30.36 17.07 13.57
C ALA A 174 29.90 17.34 15.03
N LYS A 175 29.18 16.50 15.81
CA LYS A 175 29.07 15.03 15.89
C LYS A 175 28.03 14.67 16.99
N ALA A 176 27.27 13.58 16.78
CA ALA A 176 26.87 12.45 17.67
C ALA A 176 26.77 12.62 19.22
N ALA A 177 26.06 11.84 20.03
CA ALA A 177 25.07 10.76 19.96
C ALA A 177 24.79 10.25 21.41
N LYS A 178 23.71 9.47 21.56
CA LYS A 178 23.61 8.18 22.30
C LYS A 178 23.11 8.12 23.77
N ALA A 179 22.19 7.15 23.95
CA ALA A 179 21.92 6.25 25.09
C ALA A 179 21.28 6.85 26.37
N GLY A 180 20.37 6.21 27.13
CA GLY A 180 19.80 4.86 27.12
C GLY A 180 19.58 4.35 28.57
N LYS A 181 18.54 3.50 28.76
CA LYS A 181 18.27 2.50 29.85
C LYS A 181 17.46 2.83 31.14
N LYS A 182 16.43 1.97 31.34
CA LYS A 182 16.00 1.20 32.56
C LYS A 182 15.39 1.99 33.75
N THR A 183 14.42 1.51 34.56
CA THR A 183 14.11 0.15 35.07
C THR A 183 12.72 0.09 35.77
N ALA A 184 12.27 -1.13 36.06
CA ALA A 184 10.98 -1.57 36.62
C ALA A 184 10.66 -1.23 38.10
N LYS A 185 9.36 -1.27 38.45
CA LYS A 185 8.73 -1.31 39.80
C LYS A 185 7.31 -1.89 39.56
N LYS A 186 6.69 -2.82 40.29
CA LYS A 186 6.89 -3.52 41.56
C LYS A 186 5.96 -4.75 41.52
N ALA A 187 6.42 -5.92 41.94
CA ALA A 187 5.56 -7.03 42.37
C ALA A 187 5.51 -7.00 43.92
N ALA A 188 4.33 -7.16 44.52
CA ALA A 188 4.18 -7.53 45.92
C ALA A 188 2.80 -8.14 46.17
N THR A 189 2.81 -9.47 46.12
CA THR A 189 1.91 -10.47 46.67
C THR A 189 1.24 -10.08 47.99
N SER A 190 -0.10 -10.11 48.03
CA SER A 190 -0.89 -10.19 49.26
C SER A 190 -1.35 -11.63 49.48
N ARG A 191 -0.64 -12.37 50.35
CA ARG A 191 -1.07 -13.68 50.87
C ARG A 191 -0.83 -13.67 52.38
N ALA A 192 -1.82 -13.22 53.15
CA ALA A 192 -1.93 -13.47 54.59
C ALA A 192 -3.30 -12.98 55.13
N ARG A 193 -4.09 -13.92 55.66
CA ARG A 193 -5.17 -13.84 56.68
C ARG A 193 -6.07 -15.06 56.40
N LYS A 194 -5.93 -16.19 57.08
CA LYS A 194 -6.21 -16.47 58.50
C LYS A 194 -7.63 -16.00 58.86
N GLY A 195 -8.51 -16.98 59.02
CA GLY A 195 -9.95 -16.89 59.25
C GLY A 195 -10.53 -18.24 58.90
#